data_AF-A0AA35X661-F1
#
_entry.id   AF-A0AA35X661-F1
#
_cell.length_a   1.000
_cell.length_b   1.000
_cell.length_c   1.000
_cell.angle_alpha   90.00
_cell.angle_beta   90.00
_cell.angle_gamma   90.00
#
_symmetry.space_group_name_H-M   'P 1'
#
loop_
_entity.id
_entity.type
_entity.pdbx_description
1 polymer ?
#
loop_
_entity_poly.entity_id
_entity_poly.type
_entity_poly.pdbx_seq_one_letter_code
_entity_poly.pdbx_strand_id
1 'polypeptide(L)' 'MMSQQYHHGNRGSLYSSSLDCLTSTVRQEGFWALYKGFVPVWTRMAPWSLTFWLVYEEIRVLAGIGNF' A
#
# COMPACT_ATOMS: atom_id res chain seq x y z
N MET A 1 11.97 -6.35 11.99
CA MET A 1 12.86 -5.17 12.01
C MET A 1 13.49 -5.03 10.62
N MET A 2 13.35 -3.89 9.94
CA MET A 2 14.10 -3.60 8.71
C MET A 2 15.58 -3.43 9.07
N SER A 3 16.41 -4.42 8.75
CA SER A 3 17.87 -4.31 8.81
C SER A 3 18.36 -3.54 7.59
N GLN A 4 18.24 -2.22 7.62
CA GLN A 4 18.79 -1.37 6.57
C GLN A 4 20.32 -1.50 6.59
N GLN A 5 20.91 -2.04 5.51
CA GLN A 5 22.36 -2.02 5.34
C GLN A 5 22.79 -0.58 5.04
N TYR A 6 23.30 0.12 6.05
CA TYR A 6 23.89 1.45 5.90
C TYR A 6 25.28 1.30 5.29
N HIS A 7 25.36 1.28 3.95
CA HIS A 7 26.65 1.28 3.27
C HIS A 7 27.24 2.70 3.29
N HIS A 8 28.38 2.83 3.96
CA HIS A 8 29.10 4.09 4.19
C HIS A 8 29.79 4.59 2.91
N GLY A 9 29.00 5.13 1.98
CA GLY A 9 29.48 5.71 0.71
C GLY A 9 29.29 7.22 0.70
N ASN A 10 30.41 7.96 0.65
CA ASN A 10 30.49 9.41 0.69
C ASN A 10 30.01 10.07 -0.63
N ARG A 11 28.70 10.06 -0.91
CA ARG A 11 28.03 10.81 -2.01
C ARG A 11 26.52 10.82 -1.80
N GLY A 12 25.90 11.99 -1.96
CA GLY A 12 24.47 12.23 -1.71
C GLY A 12 23.54 11.24 -2.42
N SER A 13 22.50 10.82 -1.70
CA SER A 13 21.47 9.85 -2.06
C SER A 13 21.91 8.38 -2.07
N LEU A 14 21.53 7.66 -1.01
CA LEU A 14 21.72 6.21 -0.81
C LEU A 14 21.13 5.34 -1.93
N TYR A 15 20.21 5.92 -2.71
CA TYR A 15 19.61 5.36 -3.92
C TYR A 15 19.41 6.49 -4.93
N SER A 16 19.80 6.29 -6.19
CA SER A 16 19.64 7.32 -7.23
C SER A 16 18.17 7.60 -7.54
N SER A 17 17.30 6.61 -7.33
CA SER A 17 15.85 6.71 -7.53
C SER A 17 15.13 5.66 -6.69
N SER A 18 13.87 5.91 -6.31
CA SER A 18 13.03 4.95 -5.58
C SER A 18 12.89 3.60 -6.29
N LEU A 19 13.00 3.61 -7.62
CA LEU A 19 12.98 2.40 -8.46
C LEU A 19 14.20 1.51 -8.24
N ASP A 20 15.39 2.09 -8.06
CA ASP A 20 16.64 1.33 -7.85
C ASP A 20 16.64 0.61 -6.49
N CYS A 21 15.99 1.24 -5.50
CA CYS A 21 15.71 0.64 -4.19
C CYS A 21 14.71 -0.51 -4.30
N LEU A 22 13.63 -0.29 -5.06
CA LEU A 22 12.62 -1.30 -5.28
C LEU A 22 13.22 -2.55 -5.96
N THR A 23 14.00 -2.37 -7.02
CA THR A 23 14.62 -3.48 -7.76
C THR A 23 15.63 -4.24 -6.91
N SER A 24 16.43 -3.52 -6.12
CA SER A 24 17.41 -4.13 -5.21
C SER A 24 16.73 -4.94 -4.10
N THR A 25 15.63 -4.41 -3.56
CA THR A 25 14.82 -5.10 -2.53
C THR A 25 14.15 -6.36 -3.09
N VAL A 26 13.54 -6.28 -4.28
CA VAL A 26 12.92 -7.45 -4.95
C VAL A 26 13.95 -8.55 -5.20
N ARG A 27 15.17 -8.18 -5.59
CA ARG A 27 16.22 -9.14 -5.94
C ARG A 27 16.88 -9.79 -4.72
N GLN A 28 16.89 -9.11 -3.57
CA GLN A 28 17.48 -9.62 -2.32
C GLN A 28 16.48 -10.40 -1.46
N GLU A 29 15.26 -9.87 -1.28
CA GLU A 29 14.25 -10.47 -0.39
C GLU A 29 13.09 -11.17 -1.14
N GLY A 30 12.97 -10.95 -2.45
CA GLY A 30 11.92 -11.51 -3.29
C GLY A 30 10.66 -10.64 -3.39
N PHE A 31 9.82 -10.92 -4.39
CA PHE A 31 8.56 -10.18 -4.66
C PHE A 31 7.57 -10.23 -3.48
N TRP A 32 7.64 -11.27 -2.65
CA TRP A 32 6.78 -11.44 -1.46
C TRP A 32 7.11 -10.45 -0.33
N ALA A 33 8.33 -9.89 -0.29
CA ALA A 33 8.69 -8.88 0.70
C ALA A 33 7.90 -7.57 0.52
N LEU A 34 7.62 -7.20 -0.73
CA LEU A 34 6.78 -6.03 -1.06
C LEU A 34 5.32 -6.25 -0.66
N TYR A 35 4.82 -7.48 -0.84
CA TYR A 35 3.43 -7.82 -0.52
C TYR A 35 3.14 -7.80 0.99
N LYS A 36 4.14 -8.07 1.85
CA LYS A 36 3.99 -7.94 3.31
C LYS A 36 3.64 -6.51 3.76
N GLY A 37 4.08 -5.49 3.03
CA GLY A 37 3.72 -4.08 3.28
C GLY A 37 2.44 -3.63 2.57
N PHE A 38 2.12 -4.25 1.43
CA PHE A 38 0.93 -3.92 0.66
C PHE A 38 -0.37 -4.37 1.37
N VAL A 39 -0.38 -5.58 1.93
CA VAL A 39 -1.53 -6.13 2.67
C VAL A 39 -2.00 -5.21 3.81
N PRO A 40 -1.15 -4.76 4.77
CA PRO A 40 -1.60 -3.89 5.85
C PRO A 40 -2.09 -2.52 5.37
N VAL A 41 -1.52 -1.98 4.29
CA VAL A 41 -2.01 -0.74 3.66
C VAL A 41 -3.41 -0.97 3.06
N TRP A 42 -3.60 -2.07 2.34
CA TRP A 42 -4.87 -2.41 1.72
C TRP A 42 -5.96 -2.72 2.75
N THR A 43 -5.62 -3.45 3.81
CA THR A 43 -6.51 -3.73 4.95
C THR A 43 -6.95 -2.45 5.66
N ARG A 44 -6.13 -1.40 5.69
CA ARG A 44 -6.53 -0.09 6.22
C ARG A 44 -7.50 0.66 5.29
N MET A 45 -7.37 0.51 3.98
CA MET A 45 -8.25 1.16 2.99
C MET A 45 -9.60 0.46 2.84
N ALA A 46 -9.67 -0.84 3.12
CA ALA A 46 -10.90 -1.64 3.12
C ALA A 46 -12.03 -1.06 3.99
N PRO A 47 -11.82 -0.69 5.28
CA PRO A 47 -12.89 -0.15 6.13
C PRO A 47 -13.40 1.21 5.62
N TRP A 48 -12.52 2.05 5.05
CA TRP A 48 -12.95 3.32 4.46
C TRP A 48 -13.86 3.08 3.24
N SER A 49 -13.48 2.16 2.37
CA SER A 49 -14.26 1.80 1.18
C SER A 49 -15.61 1.18 1.54
N LEU A 50 -15.64 0.29 2.55
CA LEU A 50 -16.87 -0.32 3.07
C LEU A 50 -17.80 0.72 3.71
N THR A 51 -17.25 1.65 4.50
CA THR A 51 -18.05 2.71 5.14
C THR A 51 -18.71 3.58 4.08
N PHE A 52 -17.97 3.97 3.05
CA PHE A 52 -18.52 4.74 1.94
C PHE A 52 -19.65 4.00 1.24
N TRP A 53 -19.46 2.69 0.98
CA TRP A 53 -20.47 1.87 0.31
C TRP A 53 -21.75 1.72 1.14
N LEU A 54 -21.63 1.42 2.43
CA LEU A 54 -22.78 1.30 3.34
C LEU A 54 -23.56 2.61 3.43
N VAL A 55 -22.87 3.75 3.59
CA VAL A 55 -23.52 5.06 3.63
C VAL A 55 -24.21 5.38 2.31
N TYR A 56 -23.58 5.03 1.19
CA TYR A 56 -24.17 5.20 -0.13
C TYR A 56 -25.45 4.37 -0.31
N GLU A 57 -25.44 3.11 0.15
CA GLU A 57 -26.59 2.20 0.09
C GLU A 57 -27.77 2.76 0.89
N GLU A 58 -27.53 3.22 2.12
CA GLU A 58 -28.58 3.85 2.97
C GLU A 58 -29.16 5.13 2.33
N ILE A 59 -28.30 6.00 1.79
CA ILE A 59 -28.75 7.22 1.10
C ILE A 59 -29.59 6.88 -0.13
N ARG A 60 -29.23 5.82 -0.86
CA ARG A 60 -29.93 5.36 -2.06
C ARG A 60 -31.29 4.75 -1.74
N VAL A 61 -31.37 3.96 -0.66
CA VAL A 61 -32.62 3.40 -0.13
C VAL A 61 -33.56 4.52 0.31
N LEU A 62 -33.06 5.52 1.05
CA LEU A 62 -33.83 6.69 1.46
C LEU A 62 -34.30 7.56 0.28
N ALA A 63 -33.52 7.59 -0.81
CA ALA A 63 -33.88 8.31 -2.04
C ALA A 63 -34.92 7.57 -2.91
N GLY A 64 -35.38 6.38 -2.51
CA GLY A 64 -36.43 5.63 -3.23
C GLY A 64 -35.98 5.01 -4.56
N ILE A 65 -34.66 4.91 -4.79
CA ILE A 65 -34.10 4.29 -5.98
C ILE A 65 -33.98 2.79 -5.68
N GLY A 66 -34.93 2.00 -6.19
CA GLY A 66 -35.04 0.56 -5.92
C GLY A 66 -33.76 -0.24 -6.17
N ASN A 67 -33.61 -1.31 -5.39
CA ASN A 67 -32.48 -2.24 -5.45
C ASN A 67 -32.42 -2.95 -6.82
N PHE A 68 -31.22 -3.13 -7.37
CA PHE A 68 -30.98 -4.11 -8.45
C PHE A 68 -30.66 -5.47 -7.83
#